data_AF-A0A8E2AGN6-F1
#
_entry.id   AF-A0A8E2AGN6-F1
#
_cell.length_a   1.000
_cell.length_b   1.000
_cell.length_c   1.000
_cell.angle_alpha   90.00
_cell.angle_beta   90.00
_cell.angle_gamma   90.00
#
_symmetry.space_group_name_H-M   'P 1'
#
loop_
_entity.id
_entity.type
_entity.pdbx_description
1 polymer ?
#
loop_
_entity_poly.entity_id
_entity_poly.type
_entity_poly.pdbx_seq_one_letter_code
_entity_poly.pdbx_strand_id
1 'polypeptide(L)'
;MNGDGTARDELIDLVLRDLSTVHGIDVKKYYDRSSRDNAHFAWNWSADPHAMGAFAFFGPQQFNDEMYAQICSPAAHGKLLFAGEATSSCHAWVAASSWRAVYGLLLTFYGKDSSQMTKFLDKYGRSEYWYEDPTDKSEDCLLQEHVRRVLFHSLAHNRSEM
;
A
#
# COMPACT_ATOMS: atom_id res chain seq x y z
N MET A 1 17.36 -6.70 -16.43
CA MET A 1 16.66 -8.00 -16.47
C MET A 1 15.51 -7.84 -17.45
N ASN A 2 15.34 -8.77 -18.38
CA ASN A 2 14.42 -8.60 -19.52
C ASN A 2 12.94 -8.90 -19.18
N GLY A 3 12.57 -8.89 -17.89
CA GLY A 3 11.20 -9.20 -17.44
C GLY A 3 10.77 -10.67 -17.61
N ASP A 4 11.61 -11.52 -18.20
CA ASP A 4 11.37 -12.96 -18.41
C ASP A 4 11.75 -13.83 -17.19
N GLY A 5 12.28 -13.18 -16.15
CA GLY A 5 12.71 -13.81 -14.89
C GLY A 5 13.93 -14.72 -15.00
N THR A 6 14.64 -14.69 -16.14
CA THR A 6 15.90 -15.43 -16.30
C THR A 6 16.98 -14.81 -15.42
N ALA A 7 17.59 -15.63 -14.55
CA ALA A 7 18.73 -15.18 -13.76
C ALA A 7 20.02 -15.35 -14.58
N ARG A 8 20.95 -14.43 -14.41
CA ARG A 8 22.31 -14.59 -14.94
C ARG A 8 23.09 -15.58 -14.07
N ASP A 9 24.04 -16.29 -14.66
CA ASP A 9 24.86 -17.28 -13.97
C ASP A 9 25.57 -16.71 -12.73
N GLU A 10 25.98 -15.44 -12.74
CA GLU A 10 26.62 -14.81 -11.59
C GLU A 10 25.67 -14.65 -10.38
N LEU A 11 24.38 -14.40 -10.64
CA LEU A 11 23.37 -14.34 -9.58
C LEU A 11 23.10 -15.74 -9.01
N ILE A 12 23.05 -16.75 -9.87
CA ILE A 12 22.88 -18.15 -9.46
C ILE A 12 24.06 -18.57 -8.59
N ASP A 13 25.30 -18.34 -9.06
CA ASP A 13 26.53 -18.64 -8.32
C ASP A 13 26.58 -17.98 -6.95
N LEU A 14 26.21 -16.69 -6.88
CA LEU A 14 26.15 -15.95 -5.62
C LEU A 14 25.17 -16.60 -4.64
N VAL A 15 23.93 -16.83 -5.08
CA VAL A 15 22.88 -17.42 -4.23
C VAL A 15 23.27 -18.81 -3.74
N LEU A 16 23.85 -19.66 -4.60
CA LEU A 16 24.25 -21.02 -4.19
C LEU A 16 25.41 -21.00 -3.18
N ARG A 17 26.36 -20.07 -3.29
CA ARG A 17 27.44 -19.87 -2.32
C ARG A 17 26.92 -19.33 -0.98
N ASP A 18 25.99 -18.39 -1.01
CA ASP A 18 25.37 -17.85 0.20
C ASP A 18 24.55 -18.92 0.92
N LEU A 19 23.77 -19.73 0.18
CA LEU A 19 23.07 -20.89 0.73
C LEU A 19 24.04 -21.90 1.34
N SER A 20 25.14 -22.21 0.66
CA SER A 20 26.20 -23.09 1.19
C SER A 20 26.74 -22.58 2.53
N THR A 21 26.99 -21.27 2.61
CA THR A 21 27.53 -20.62 3.82
C THR A 21 26.52 -20.62 4.96
N VAL A 22 25.27 -20.22 4.70
CA VAL A 22 24.21 -20.15 5.71
C VAL A 22 23.83 -21.53 6.27
N HIS A 23 23.84 -22.56 5.42
CA HIS A 23 23.42 -23.91 5.80
C HIS A 23 24.59 -24.84 6.21
N GLY A 24 25.85 -24.43 6.02
CA GLY A 24 27.02 -25.27 6.29
C GLY A 24 27.09 -26.52 5.40
N ILE A 25 26.50 -26.45 4.20
CA ILE A 25 26.44 -27.56 3.24
C ILE A 25 27.42 -27.26 2.11
N ASP A 26 28.21 -28.25 1.69
CA ASP A 26 29.11 -28.13 0.54
C ASP A 26 28.37 -27.61 -0.70
N VAL A 27 28.85 -26.49 -1.25
CA VAL A 27 28.29 -25.80 -2.42
C VAL A 27 28.11 -26.73 -3.61
N LYS A 28 28.94 -27.76 -3.76
CA LYS A 28 28.82 -28.75 -4.84
C LYS A 28 27.47 -29.46 -4.82
N LYS A 29 26.91 -29.71 -3.63
CA LYS A 29 25.57 -30.34 -3.49
C LYS A 29 24.45 -29.44 -4.01
N TYR A 30 24.60 -28.13 -3.93
CA TYR A 30 23.64 -27.17 -4.49
C TYR A 30 23.78 -27.05 -5.99
N TYR A 31 25.02 -26.99 -6.53
CA TYR A 31 25.27 -27.02 -7.97
C TYR A 31 24.74 -28.28 -8.64
N ASP A 32 25.01 -29.46 -8.05
CA ASP A 32 24.56 -30.75 -8.57
C ASP A 32 23.02 -30.86 -8.63
N ARG A 33 22.28 -30.09 -7.80
CA ARG A 33 20.81 -29.99 -7.84
C ARG A 33 20.31 -28.91 -8.78
N SER A 34 20.86 -27.70 -8.70
CA SER A 34 20.46 -26.54 -9.52
C SER A 34 20.63 -26.81 -11.03
N SER A 35 21.75 -27.45 -11.41
CA SER A 35 22.07 -27.76 -12.82
C SER A 35 21.14 -28.80 -13.46
N ARG A 36 20.40 -29.57 -12.67
CA ARG A 36 19.48 -30.61 -13.19
C ARG A 36 18.14 -30.04 -13.61
N ASP A 37 17.69 -29.00 -12.92
CA ASP A 37 16.31 -28.55 -13.04
C ASP A 37 16.19 -27.18 -13.74
N ASN A 38 17.27 -26.37 -13.80
CA ASN A 38 17.26 -24.98 -14.31
C ASN A 38 16.04 -24.16 -13.81
N ALA A 39 15.51 -24.55 -12.64
CA ALA A 39 14.22 -24.10 -12.14
C ALA A 39 14.45 -22.94 -11.19
N HIS A 40 14.88 -21.80 -11.73
CA HIS A 40 15.00 -20.56 -10.99
C HIS A 40 14.26 -19.45 -11.73
N PHE A 41 13.74 -18.51 -10.95
CA PHE A 41 13.08 -17.31 -11.45
C PHE A 41 13.47 -16.15 -10.56
N ALA A 42 14.11 -15.13 -11.13
CA ALA A 42 14.51 -13.93 -10.41
C ALA A 42 13.63 -12.76 -10.82
N TRP A 43 13.09 -12.05 -9.84
CA TRP A 43 12.27 -10.86 -10.09
C TRP A 43 12.90 -9.62 -9.47
N ASN A 44 12.91 -8.52 -10.22
CA ASN A 44 13.34 -7.22 -9.73
C ASN A 44 12.19 -6.21 -9.88
N TRP A 45 11.50 -5.94 -8.77
CA TRP A 45 10.39 -5.00 -8.70
C TRP A 45 10.75 -3.58 -9.15
N SER A 46 12.00 -3.14 -8.95
CA SER A 46 12.46 -1.82 -9.40
C SER A 46 12.61 -1.71 -10.91
N ALA A 47 12.71 -2.84 -11.62
CA ALA A 47 12.80 -2.88 -13.08
C ALA A 47 11.44 -3.14 -13.76
N ASP A 48 10.39 -3.42 -12.99
CA ASP A 48 9.04 -3.60 -13.50
C ASP A 48 8.44 -2.24 -13.88
N PRO A 49 7.98 -2.02 -15.14
CA PRO A 49 7.44 -0.73 -15.59
C PRO A 49 6.10 -0.33 -14.94
N HIS A 50 5.39 -1.28 -14.34
CA HIS A 50 4.11 -1.05 -13.67
C HIS A 50 4.25 -0.86 -12.16
N ALA A 51 5.27 -1.47 -11.54
CA ALA A 51 5.54 -1.30 -10.12
C ALA A 51 6.57 -0.18 -9.84
N MET A 52 7.61 -0.07 -10.67
CA MET A 52 8.71 0.91 -10.58
C MET A 52 9.39 0.94 -9.20
N GLY A 53 9.32 -0.16 -8.46
CA GLY A 53 9.72 -0.26 -7.05
C GLY A 53 8.99 -1.41 -6.38
N ALA A 54 9.45 -1.81 -5.19
CA ALA A 54 8.82 -2.88 -4.43
C ALA A 54 7.61 -2.38 -3.61
N PHE A 55 7.78 -1.24 -2.93
CA PHE A 55 6.79 -0.62 -2.06
C PHE A 55 7.26 0.80 -1.69
N ALA A 56 6.34 1.61 -1.16
CA ALA A 56 6.65 2.92 -0.64
C ALA A 56 7.52 2.81 0.62
N PHE A 57 8.69 3.45 0.58
CA PHE A 57 9.52 3.61 1.76
C PHE A 57 9.86 5.08 1.90
N PHE A 58 9.09 5.75 2.76
CA PHE A 58 9.19 7.18 2.95
C PHE A 58 10.48 7.54 3.69
N GLY A 59 11.20 8.51 3.15
CA GLY A 59 12.33 9.13 3.79
C GLY A 59 11.92 9.99 5.00
N PRO A 60 12.90 10.57 5.70
CA PRO A 60 12.64 11.43 6.83
C PRO A 60 11.64 12.53 6.49
N GLN A 61 10.70 12.81 7.40
CA GLN A 61 9.68 13.86 7.26
C GLN A 61 8.61 13.63 6.16
N GLN A 62 8.71 12.61 5.29
CA GLN A 62 7.73 12.45 4.20
C GLN A 62 6.34 11.96 4.67
N PHE A 63 6.27 11.31 5.84
CA PHE A 63 5.00 11.00 6.49
C PHE A 63 4.37 12.20 7.21
N ASN A 64 5.14 13.26 7.46
CA ASN A 64 4.61 14.42 8.15
C ASN A 64 3.62 15.18 7.26
N ASP A 65 2.75 15.92 7.95
CA ASP A 65 1.41 16.34 7.52
C ASP A 65 1.30 16.97 6.12
N GLU A 66 2.34 17.56 5.54
CA GLU A 66 2.20 18.25 4.26
C GLU A 66 2.23 17.32 3.04
N MET A 67 3.10 16.31 2.99
CA MET A 67 3.23 15.50 1.78
C MET A 67 2.20 14.36 1.77
N TYR A 68 2.22 13.53 2.81
CA TYR A 68 1.36 12.35 2.89
C TYR A 68 -0.12 12.72 2.86
N ALA A 69 -0.51 13.80 3.54
CA ALA A 69 -1.90 14.23 3.53
C ALA A 69 -2.36 14.70 2.16
N GLN A 70 -1.51 15.40 1.38
CA GLN A 70 -1.86 15.84 0.03
C GLN A 70 -2.07 14.65 -0.90
N ILE A 71 -1.24 13.61 -0.78
CA ILE A 71 -1.40 12.36 -1.55
C ILE A 71 -2.71 11.64 -1.17
N CYS A 72 -3.06 11.65 0.11
CA CYS A 72 -4.29 11.02 0.61
C CYS A 72 -5.56 11.85 0.36
N SER A 73 -5.42 13.13 0.00
CA SER A 73 -6.53 14.05 -0.15
C SER A 73 -7.35 13.77 -1.41
N PRO A 74 -8.69 13.86 -1.34
CA PRO A 74 -9.52 13.76 -2.53
C PRO A 74 -9.24 14.89 -3.53
N ALA A 75 -9.08 14.54 -4.79
CA ALA A 75 -8.90 15.46 -5.91
C ALA A 75 -10.15 15.53 -6.80
N ALA A 76 -10.16 16.45 -7.76
CA ALA A 76 -11.25 16.62 -8.73
C ALA A 76 -12.65 16.75 -8.07
N HIS A 77 -12.76 17.61 -7.06
CA HIS A 77 -13.99 17.79 -6.26
C HIS A 77 -14.49 16.48 -5.62
N GLY A 78 -13.56 15.66 -5.12
CA GLY A 78 -13.86 14.38 -4.47
C GLY A 78 -14.18 13.23 -5.42
N LYS A 79 -14.04 13.42 -6.73
CA LYS A 79 -14.25 12.37 -7.75
C LYS A 79 -13.01 11.50 -7.99
N LEU A 80 -11.85 11.93 -7.52
CA LEU A 80 -10.60 11.19 -7.62
C LEU A 80 -10.04 10.95 -6.21
N LEU A 81 -9.87 9.69 -5.83
CA LEU A 81 -9.19 9.29 -4.62
C LEU A 81 -8.11 8.28 -4.98
N PHE A 82 -6.89 8.48 -4.48
CA PHE A 82 -5.83 7.51 -4.60
C PHE A 82 -5.99 6.39 -3.57
N ALA A 83 -5.69 5.17 -4.00
CA ALA A 83 -5.64 3.97 -3.19
C ALA A 83 -4.40 3.15 -3.59
N GLY A 84 -3.99 2.24 -2.72
CA GLY A 84 -2.70 1.55 -2.74
C GLY A 84 -1.90 1.76 -1.46
N GLU A 85 -0.87 0.93 -1.25
CA GLU A 85 -0.08 0.91 -0.02
C GLU A 85 0.61 2.23 0.30
N ALA A 86 1.08 2.98 -0.71
CA ALA A 86 1.65 4.32 -0.54
C ALA A 86 0.69 5.39 0.03
N THR A 87 -0.61 5.05 0.18
CA THR A 87 -1.67 5.94 0.70
C THR A 87 -2.33 5.38 1.97
N SER A 88 -1.65 4.45 2.65
CA SER A 88 -1.94 4.00 4.02
C SER A 88 -0.70 4.17 4.89
N SER A 89 -0.84 4.07 6.21
CA SER A 89 0.35 3.99 7.09
C SER A 89 0.95 2.57 7.17
N CYS A 90 0.39 1.62 6.42
CA CYS A 90 0.84 0.23 6.35
C CYS A 90 1.56 -0.09 5.04
N HIS A 91 2.62 0.66 4.77
CA HIS A 91 3.45 0.44 3.58
C HIS A 91 3.97 -1.01 3.52
N ALA A 92 4.19 -1.51 2.30
CA ALA A 92 4.67 -2.86 2.01
C ALA A 92 3.76 -4.03 2.45
N TRP A 93 2.56 -3.76 2.97
CA TRP A 93 1.60 -4.77 3.38
C TRP A 93 0.31 -4.73 2.55
N VAL A 94 -0.37 -5.88 2.46
CA VAL A 94 -1.63 -6.03 1.72
C VAL A 94 -2.76 -5.20 2.38
N ALA A 95 -2.65 -4.94 3.67
CA ALA A 95 -3.59 -4.11 4.42
C ALA A 95 -3.46 -2.64 3.98
N ALA A 96 -4.16 -2.23 2.93
CA ALA A 96 -3.98 -0.88 2.41
C ALA A 96 -5.26 -0.25 1.83
N SER A 97 -5.50 1.00 2.27
CA SER A 97 -6.19 2.20 1.74
C SER A 97 -7.41 2.12 0.82
N SER A 98 -7.73 0.98 0.23
CA SER A 98 -8.94 0.77 -0.57
C SER A 98 -10.20 1.04 0.26
N TRP A 99 -10.22 0.59 1.52
CA TRP A 99 -11.28 0.92 2.48
C TRP A 99 -11.43 2.44 2.65
N ARG A 100 -10.31 3.15 2.88
CA ARG A 100 -10.28 4.61 3.06
C ARG A 100 -10.79 5.35 1.83
N ALA A 101 -10.40 4.93 0.62
CA ALA A 101 -10.85 5.56 -0.61
C ALA A 101 -12.36 5.38 -0.83
N VAL A 102 -12.91 4.19 -0.56
CA VAL A 102 -14.36 3.94 -0.63
C VAL A 102 -15.10 4.74 0.44
N TYR A 103 -14.60 4.73 1.68
CA TYR A 103 -15.16 5.52 2.77
C TYR A 103 -15.21 7.02 2.42
N GLY A 104 -14.10 7.58 1.91
CA GLY A 104 -14.01 8.98 1.50
C GLY A 104 -14.98 9.34 0.37
N LEU A 105 -15.15 8.44 -0.61
CA LEU A 105 -16.13 8.61 -1.69
C LEU A 105 -17.57 8.61 -1.14
N LEU A 106 -17.91 7.64 -0.29
CA LEU A 106 -19.24 7.54 0.30
C LEU A 106 -19.56 8.75 1.17
N LEU A 107 -18.59 9.19 1.98
CA LEU A 107 -18.71 10.38 2.81
C LEU A 107 -18.95 11.63 1.97
N THR A 108 -18.23 11.77 0.85
CA THR A 108 -18.32 12.95 -0.01
C THR A 108 -19.66 13.05 -0.75
N PHE A 109 -20.16 11.94 -1.31
CA PHE A 109 -21.35 11.97 -2.19
C PHE A 109 -22.66 11.63 -1.48
N TYR A 110 -22.63 10.81 -0.43
CA TYR A 110 -23.83 10.35 0.27
C TYR A 110 -23.93 10.90 1.69
N GLY A 111 -22.80 11.25 2.30
CA GLY A 111 -22.74 11.71 3.68
C GLY A 111 -22.65 10.56 4.70
N LYS A 112 -22.20 10.90 5.91
CA LYS A 112 -21.89 9.95 6.98
C LYS A 112 -23.09 9.12 7.45
N ASP A 113 -24.29 9.70 7.44
CA ASP A 113 -25.52 9.09 7.97
C ASP A 113 -26.33 8.39 6.86
N SER A 114 -25.74 8.19 5.68
CA SER A 114 -26.40 7.57 4.54
C SER A 114 -26.53 6.06 4.69
N SER A 115 -27.58 5.49 4.08
CA SER A 115 -27.76 4.03 4.05
C SER A 115 -26.59 3.29 3.39
N GLN A 116 -25.92 3.93 2.42
CA GLN A 116 -24.75 3.42 1.73
C GLN A 116 -23.56 3.33 2.68
N MET A 117 -23.34 4.38 3.48
CA MET A 117 -22.30 4.39 4.50
C MET A 117 -22.57 3.32 5.55
N THR A 118 -23.80 3.21 6.06
CA THR A 118 -24.17 2.17 7.04
C THR A 118 -23.90 0.77 6.50
N LYS A 119 -24.36 0.45 5.27
CA LYS A 119 -24.11 -0.85 4.64
C LYS A 119 -22.63 -1.15 4.45
N PHE A 120 -21.82 -0.14 4.14
CA PHE A 120 -20.38 -0.29 3.97
C PHE A 120 -19.71 -0.64 5.31
N LEU A 121 -20.01 0.13 6.36
CA LEU A 121 -19.45 -0.09 7.70
C LEU A 121 -19.90 -1.43 8.31
N ASP A 122 -21.16 -1.82 8.10
CA ASP A 122 -21.68 -3.11 8.59
C ASP A 122 -20.97 -4.30 7.92
N LYS A 123 -20.54 -4.15 6.67
CA LYS A 123 -19.94 -5.23 5.88
C LYS A 123 -18.41 -5.28 5.99
N TYR A 124 -17.76 -4.12 6.00
CA TYR A 124 -16.31 -4.00 5.88
C TYR A 124 -15.65 -3.42 7.12
N GLY A 125 -16.40 -3.23 8.22
CA GLY A 125 -15.86 -2.69 9.46
C GLY A 125 -15.67 -1.18 9.43
N ARG A 126 -15.08 -0.67 10.51
CA ARG A 126 -14.87 0.77 10.78
C ARG A 126 -13.42 1.21 10.61
N SER A 127 -12.53 0.28 10.32
CA SER A 127 -11.10 0.54 10.17
C SER A 127 -10.59 0.03 8.83
N GLU A 128 -9.54 0.67 8.32
CA GLU A 128 -8.74 0.10 7.23
C GLU A 128 -7.87 -1.07 7.71
N TYR A 129 -7.73 -1.23 9.03
CA TYR A 129 -6.93 -2.26 9.68
C TYR A 129 -7.78 -3.45 10.13
N TRP A 130 -7.14 -4.63 10.14
CA TRP A 130 -7.74 -5.88 10.60
C TRP A 130 -8.05 -5.93 12.10
N TYR A 131 -7.51 -5.00 12.88
CA TYR A 131 -7.74 -4.93 14.32
C TYR A 131 -8.69 -3.78 14.63
N GLU A 132 -9.89 -4.15 15.05
CA GLU A 132 -10.84 -3.24 15.68
C GLU A 132 -10.78 -3.53 17.17
N ASP A 133 -10.23 -2.61 17.96
CA ASP A 133 -10.43 -2.67 19.40
C ASP A 133 -11.88 -2.23 19.67
N PRO A 134 -12.77 -3.13 20.14
CA PRO A 134 -14.18 -2.78 20.38
C PRO A 134 -14.35 -1.77 21.52
N THR A 135 -13.31 -1.52 22.30
CA THR A 135 -13.26 -0.48 23.35
C THR A 135 -12.71 0.84 22.86
N ASP A 136 -12.00 0.83 21.71
CA ASP A 136 -11.51 2.02 21.06
C ASP A 136 -12.61 2.67 20.23
N LYS A 137 -13.18 3.74 20.79
CA LYS A 137 -14.16 4.58 20.09
C LYS A 137 -13.48 5.66 19.23
N SER A 138 -12.16 5.70 19.17
CA SER A 138 -11.46 6.59 18.27
C SER A 138 -11.67 6.08 16.85
N GLU A 139 -12.40 6.84 16.04
CA GLU A 139 -12.31 6.69 14.61
C GLU A 139 -10.87 7.06 14.24
N ASP A 140 -10.18 6.19 13.50
CA ASP A 140 -8.75 6.27 13.17
C ASP A 140 -8.24 7.72 13.07
N CYS A 141 -7.62 8.19 14.17
CA CYS A 141 -7.56 9.60 14.52
C CYS A 141 -6.72 10.45 13.56
N LEU A 142 -5.70 9.84 12.94
CA LEU A 142 -4.82 10.50 11.96
C LEU A 142 -5.51 10.68 10.60
N LEU A 143 -6.36 9.74 10.20
CA LEU A 143 -7.10 9.81 8.93
C LEU A 143 -8.30 10.75 9.05
N GLN A 144 -9.02 10.69 10.16
CA GLN A 144 -10.24 11.46 10.36
C GLN A 144 -9.99 12.96 10.59
N GLU A 145 -9.01 13.37 11.40
CA GLU A 145 -8.73 14.82 11.55
C GLU A 145 -8.33 15.45 10.22
N HIS A 146 -7.53 14.75 9.41
CA HIS A 146 -7.00 15.30 8.17
C HIS A 146 -8.00 15.25 7.01
N VAL A 147 -8.72 14.12 6.85
CA VAL A 147 -9.84 14.02 5.90
C VAL A 147 -10.93 15.01 6.27
N ARG A 148 -11.25 15.21 7.57
CA ARG A 148 -12.16 16.28 8.00
C ARG A 148 -11.59 17.66 7.65
N ARG A 149 -10.35 18.00 8.01
CA ARG A 149 -9.79 19.34 7.74
C ARG A 149 -9.75 19.68 6.24
N VAL A 150 -9.35 18.73 5.39
CA VAL A 150 -9.24 18.94 3.94
C VAL A 150 -10.60 18.87 3.23
N LEU A 151 -11.47 17.90 3.57
CA LEU A 151 -12.83 17.88 3.01
C LEU A 151 -13.65 19.07 3.48
N PHE A 152 -13.57 19.49 4.74
CA PHE A 152 -14.33 20.65 5.22
C PHE A 152 -13.85 21.97 4.62
N HIS A 153 -12.53 22.16 4.39
CA HIS A 153 -12.04 23.35 3.66
C HIS A 153 -12.50 23.34 2.19
N SER A 154 -12.41 22.18 1.51
CA SER A 154 -12.86 22.04 0.12
C SER A 154 -14.38 22.21 -0.03
N LEU A 155 -15.17 21.66 0.89
CA LEU A 155 -16.64 21.79 0.88
C LEU A 155 -17.12 23.17 1.32
N ALA A 156 -16.36 23.91 2.13
CA ALA A 156 -16.67 25.29 2.51
C ALA A 156 -16.45 26.27 1.35
N HIS A 157 -15.40 26.08 0.54
CA HIS A 157 -15.16 26.90 -0.65
C HIS A 157 -16.21 26.67 -1.76
N ASN A 158 -16.72 25.43 -1.88
CA ASN A 158 -17.69 25.08 -2.93
C ASN A 158 -19.14 25.48 -2.62
N ARG A 159 -19.45 26.00 -1.42
CA ARG A 159 -20.79 26.55 -1.08
C ARG A 159 -20.94 28.04 -1.35
N SER A 160 -19.85 28.75 -1.64
CA SER A 160 -19.89 30.18 -1.99
C SER A 160 -20.00 30.46 -3.49
N GLU A 161 -19.95 29.42 -4.34
CA GLU A 161 -19.98 29.53 -5.82
C GLU A 161 -21.23 28.88 -6.46
N MET A 162 -22.26 28.55 -5.68
CA MET A 162 -23.62 28.20 -6.14
C MET A 162 -24.64 29.15 -5.52
#